data_AF-A0A7C4ZSP5-F1
#
_entry.id   AF-A0A7C4ZSP5-F1
#
_cell.length_a   1.000
_cell.length_b   1.000
_cell.length_c   1.000
_cell.angle_alpha   90.00
_cell.angle_beta   90.00
_cell.angle_gamma   90.00
#
_symmetry.space_group_name_H-M   'P 1'
#
loop_
_entity.id
_entity.type
_entity.pdbx_description
1 polymer ?
#
loop_
_entity_poly.entity_id
_entity_poly.type
_entity_poly.pdbx_seq_one_letter_code
_entity_poly.pdbx_strand_id
1 'polypeptide(L)'
;MLTHHAMSNLIDNVKKNMLEFKQFSPIKEKKEVYRELLATVMDSVYGTTLRRFHNPVLERMKQNVRELCQVPSNTIKQGYYTSWICEILSKACGTMSRDTKHVIVCDALALHDILFITYEFEEKTRTFLTFNPGGKTRTYEYLIKNCHELKGFVTYYGGEITLNLVGQAIAKSIGASYEKYDKFDRLVHSIGSQNDFESLLESLYNVIEELVAIVRRRIDANFSVLVLADHGYDINPQTLTLTHQWDPGGQGCLSILAPFMVVTQNDRV
;
A
#
# COMPACT_ATOMS: atom_id res chain seq x y z
N MET A 1 -17.85 -5.94 -11.85
CA MET A 1 -17.03 -6.71 -12.81
C MET A 1 -16.16 -5.80 -13.68
N LEU A 2 -16.73 -4.84 -14.44
CA LEU A 2 -15.96 -3.88 -15.26
C LEU A 2 -14.87 -3.11 -14.47
N THR A 3 -15.17 -2.67 -13.24
CA THR A 3 -14.25 -1.94 -12.34
C THR A 3 -12.99 -2.73 -11.96
N HIS A 4 -13.10 -4.04 -11.72
CA HIS A 4 -11.95 -4.88 -11.36
C HIS A 4 -10.95 -4.99 -12.51
N HIS A 5 -11.43 -5.18 -13.75
CA HIS A 5 -10.53 -5.27 -14.90
C HIS A 5 -9.85 -3.93 -15.21
N ALA A 6 -10.59 -2.82 -15.13
CA ALA A 6 -10.03 -1.48 -15.27
C ALA A 6 -8.90 -1.21 -14.25
N MET A 7 -9.11 -1.55 -12.97
CA MET A 7 -8.07 -1.38 -11.96
C MET A 7 -6.88 -2.32 -12.10
N SER A 8 -7.09 -3.59 -12.47
CA SER A 8 -5.97 -4.50 -12.75
C SER A 8 -5.08 -3.92 -13.85
N ASN A 9 -5.69 -3.46 -14.95
CA ASN A 9 -4.97 -2.86 -16.07
C ASN A 9 -4.23 -1.58 -15.66
N LEU A 10 -4.81 -0.73 -14.78
CA LEU A 10 -4.14 0.45 -14.23
C LEU A 10 -2.93 0.07 -13.36
N ILE A 11 -3.05 -0.94 -12.49
CA ILE A 11 -1.94 -1.46 -11.67
C ILE A 11 -0.81 -1.97 -12.57
N ASP A 12 -1.13 -2.76 -13.58
CA ASP A 12 -0.14 -3.34 -14.50
C ASP A 12 0.54 -2.25 -15.36
N ASN A 13 -0.20 -1.22 -15.77
CA ASN A 13 0.37 -0.04 -16.44
C ASN A 13 1.28 0.79 -15.52
N VAL A 14 0.91 0.97 -14.25
CA VAL A 14 1.75 1.63 -13.24
C VAL A 14 3.04 0.83 -13.01
N LYS A 15 2.96 -0.50 -12.86
CA LYS A 15 4.12 -1.39 -12.75
C LYS A 15 5.04 -1.31 -13.96
N LYS A 16 4.48 -1.34 -15.18
CA LYS A 16 5.24 -1.20 -16.41
C LYS A 16 6.00 0.13 -16.44
N ASN A 17 5.34 1.23 -16.10
CA ASN A 17 6.01 2.54 -15.99
C ASN A 17 7.08 2.55 -14.88
N MET A 18 6.89 1.84 -13.75
CA MET A 18 7.91 1.73 -12.70
C MET A 18 9.17 0.98 -13.16
N LEU A 19 9.01 -0.12 -13.90
CA LEU A 19 10.12 -0.88 -14.48
C LEU A 19 10.84 -0.03 -15.54
N GLU A 20 10.10 0.64 -16.41
CA GLU A 20 10.66 1.56 -17.41
C GLU A 20 11.40 2.73 -16.73
N PHE A 21 10.83 3.33 -15.68
CA PHE A 21 11.47 4.39 -14.92
C PHE A 21 12.79 3.90 -14.31
N LYS A 22 12.83 2.70 -13.74
CA LYS A 22 14.07 2.13 -13.18
C LYS A 22 15.14 1.82 -14.24
N GLN A 23 14.74 1.39 -15.44
CA GLN A 23 15.66 1.10 -16.54
C GLN A 23 16.26 2.35 -17.19
N PHE A 24 15.46 3.43 -17.33
CA PHE A 24 15.85 4.62 -18.09
C PHE A 24 16.12 5.87 -17.24
N SER A 25 15.89 5.83 -15.93
CA SER A 25 16.26 6.94 -15.04
C SER A 25 17.77 6.99 -14.81
N PRO A 26 18.43 8.15 -14.96
CA PRO A 26 19.84 8.32 -14.61
C PRO A 26 20.06 8.36 -13.09
N ILE A 27 19.00 8.38 -12.30
CA ILE A 27 19.04 8.50 -10.83
C ILE A 27 19.50 7.17 -10.22
N LYS A 28 20.64 7.21 -9.51
CA LYS A 28 21.22 6.06 -8.81
C LYS A 28 20.95 6.04 -7.31
N GLU A 29 20.59 7.19 -6.74
CA GLU A 29 20.32 7.32 -5.31
C GLU A 29 18.85 7.02 -5.01
N LYS A 30 18.61 6.08 -4.09
CA LYS A 30 17.25 5.63 -3.74
C LYS A 30 16.37 6.74 -3.17
N LYS A 31 16.95 7.66 -2.39
CA LYS A 31 16.24 8.82 -1.84
C LYS A 31 15.76 9.77 -2.93
N GLU A 32 16.57 10.00 -3.96
CA GLU A 32 16.18 10.79 -5.13
C GLU A 32 15.08 10.09 -5.95
N VAL A 33 15.15 8.76 -6.10
CA VAL A 33 14.06 7.96 -6.69
C VAL A 33 12.76 8.16 -5.90
N TYR A 34 12.82 8.05 -4.56
CA TYR A 34 11.67 8.26 -3.69
C TYR A 34 11.13 9.70 -3.77
N ARG A 35 12.01 10.72 -3.82
CA ARG A 35 11.64 12.13 -4.02
C ARG A 35 10.83 12.34 -5.29
N GLU A 36 11.31 11.81 -6.41
CA GLU A 36 10.62 11.92 -7.69
C GLU A 36 9.26 11.22 -7.67
N LEU A 37 9.14 10.04 -7.04
CA LEU A 37 7.87 9.32 -6.89
C LEU A 37 6.88 10.07 -5.99
N LEU A 38 7.33 10.58 -4.84
CA LEU A 38 6.50 11.38 -3.92
C LEU A 38 5.99 12.65 -4.62
N ALA A 39 6.87 13.42 -5.27
CA ALA A 39 6.49 14.62 -6.00
C ALA A 39 5.54 14.31 -7.19
N THR A 40 5.80 13.22 -7.93
CA THR A 40 4.95 12.73 -9.03
C THR A 40 3.54 12.45 -8.53
N VAL A 41 3.43 11.74 -7.40
CA VAL A 41 2.15 11.35 -6.81
C VAL A 41 1.41 12.57 -6.24
N MET A 42 2.09 13.48 -5.53
CA MET A 42 1.47 14.72 -5.02
C MET A 42 0.95 15.63 -6.14
N ASP A 43 1.72 15.86 -7.21
CA ASP A 43 1.29 16.65 -8.37
C ASP A 43 0.10 16.01 -9.11
N SER A 44 0.04 14.68 -9.14
CA SER A 44 -1.06 13.93 -9.78
C SER A 44 -2.40 14.07 -9.05
N VAL A 45 -2.34 14.09 -7.71
CA VAL A 45 -3.49 13.92 -6.82
C VAL A 45 -3.98 15.26 -6.28
N TYR A 46 -3.07 16.17 -5.93
CA TYR A 46 -3.38 17.50 -5.39
C TYR A 46 -3.13 18.66 -6.38
N GLY A 47 -2.53 18.38 -7.55
CA GLY A 47 -2.15 19.43 -8.50
C GLY A 47 -0.98 20.31 -8.03
N THR A 48 -0.22 19.86 -7.02
CA THR A 48 0.93 20.59 -6.50
C THR A 48 2.12 20.47 -7.45
N THR A 49 2.39 21.54 -8.22
CA THR A 49 3.58 21.60 -9.10
C THR A 49 4.86 21.83 -8.28
N LEU A 50 5.24 20.84 -7.47
CA LEU A 50 6.46 20.82 -6.65
C LEU A 50 7.72 20.76 -7.51
N ARG A 51 7.64 20.14 -8.69
CA ARG A 51 8.74 20.06 -9.66
C ARG A 51 8.18 19.98 -11.09
N ARG A 52 8.95 20.46 -12.08
CA ARG A 52 8.71 20.16 -13.50
C ARG A 52 9.51 18.94 -13.90
N PHE A 53 8.85 17.79 -14.03
CA PHE A 53 9.48 16.56 -14.49
C PHE A 53 9.91 16.70 -15.95
N HIS A 54 11.18 16.40 -16.22
CA HIS A 54 11.70 16.28 -17.59
C HIS A 54 11.73 14.80 -18.04
N ASN A 55 11.25 13.88 -17.17
CA ASN A 55 11.19 12.45 -17.44
C ASN A 55 9.81 12.08 -18.01
N PRO A 56 9.72 11.63 -19.28
CA PRO A 56 8.43 11.31 -19.91
C PRO A 56 7.74 10.07 -19.31
N VAL A 57 8.48 9.22 -18.57
CA VAL A 57 7.90 8.07 -17.87
C VAL A 57 7.11 8.55 -16.63
N LEU A 58 7.64 9.53 -15.90
CA LEU A 58 6.96 10.13 -14.75
C LEU A 58 5.70 10.88 -15.18
N GLU A 59 5.73 11.64 -16.28
CA GLU A 59 4.51 12.29 -16.80
C GLU A 59 3.41 11.28 -17.22
N ARG A 60 3.76 10.13 -17.81
CA ARG A 60 2.78 9.05 -18.03
C ARG A 60 2.30 8.43 -16.73
N MET A 61 3.18 8.29 -15.75
CA MET A 61 2.84 7.80 -14.42
C MET A 61 1.84 8.72 -13.72
N LYS A 62 1.96 10.05 -13.89
CA LYS A 62 1.03 11.03 -13.31
C LYS A 62 -0.41 10.82 -13.78
N GLN A 63 -0.60 10.56 -15.08
CA GLN A 63 -1.93 10.28 -15.61
C GLN A 63 -2.50 8.96 -15.07
N ASN A 64 -1.69 7.89 -15.04
CA ASN A 64 -2.11 6.61 -14.47
C ASN A 64 -2.46 6.73 -12.96
N VAL A 65 -1.67 7.47 -12.18
CA VAL A 65 -1.93 7.74 -10.75
C VAL A 65 -3.25 8.49 -10.57
N ARG A 66 -3.49 9.53 -11.39
CA ARG A 66 -4.75 10.30 -11.35
C ARG A 66 -5.97 9.42 -11.61
N GLU A 67 -5.91 8.56 -12.62
CA GLU A 67 -6.97 7.58 -12.91
C GLU A 67 -7.12 6.57 -11.77
N LEU A 68 -6.01 6.10 -11.20
CA LEU A 68 -5.98 5.17 -10.07
C LEU A 68 -6.64 5.74 -8.81
N CYS A 69 -6.59 7.05 -8.55
CA CYS A 69 -7.28 7.70 -7.43
C CYS A 69 -8.77 8.00 -7.73
N GLN A 70 -9.14 8.18 -9.00
CA GLN A 70 -10.52 8.49 -9.41
C GLN A 70 -11.44 7.27 -9.43
N VAL A 71 -10.98 6.11 -9.93
CA VAL A 71 -11.77 4.87 -9.95
C VAL A 71 -12.23 4.41 -8.54
N PRO A 72 -11.40 4.42 -7.48
CA PRO A 72 -11.83 4.20 -6.10
C PRO A 72 -12.97 5.12 -5.69
N SER A 73 -12.76 6.43 -5.87
CA SER A 73 -13.65 7.49 -5.42
C SER A 73 -15.04 7.35 -6.04
N ASN A 74 -15.09 6.96 -7.32
CA ASN A 74 -16.34 6.68 -8.03
C ASN A 74 -16.98 5.35 -7.60
N THR A 75 -16.19 4.31 -7.32
CA THR A 75 -16.69 2.99 -6.88
C THR A 75 -17.28 3.06 -5.46
N ILE A 76 -16.63 3.78 -4.55
CA ILE A 76 -17.10 3.97 -3.16
C ILE A 76 -18.43 4.74 -3.15
N LYS A 77 -18.55 5.82 -3.94
CA LYS A 77 -19.80 6.58 -4.13
C LYS A 77 -20.97 5.73 -4.65
N GLN A 78 -20.70 4.60 -5.29
CA GLN A 78 -21.71 3.68 -5.83
C GLN A 78 -22.03 2.48 -4.90
N GLY A 79 -21.37 2.35 -3.75
CA GLY A 79 -21.68 1.33 -2.74
C GLY A 79 -21.18 -0.10 -3.01
N TYR A 80 -20.43 -0.34 -4.10
CA TYR A 80 -19.99 -1.68 -4.53
C TYR A 80 -18.72 -2.20 -3.84
N TYR A 81 -18.42 -1.76 -2.62
CA TYR A 81 -17.08 -1.88 -2.02
C TYR A 81 -16.82 -3.17 -1.24
N THR A 82 -17.85 -3.88 -0.78
CA THR A 82 -17.71 -4.93 0.24
C THR A 82 -17.05 -6.22 -0.25
N SER A 83 -17.49 -6.81 -1.37
CA SER A 83 -16.98 -8.12 -1.80
C SER A 83 -15.49 -8.09 -2.20
N TRP A 84 -14.99 -6.94 -2.67
CA TRP A 84 -13.68 -6.81 -3.29
C TRP A 84 -12.53 -7.10 -2.32
N ILE A 85 -12.58 -6.56 -1.09
CA ILE A 85 -11.49 -6.72 -0.13
C ILE A 85 -11.23 -8.18 0.24
N CYS A 86 -12.28 -9.00 0.30
CA CYS A 86 -12.15 -10.44 0.52
C CYS A 86 -11.61 -11.18 -0.71
N GLU A 87 -12.03 -10.82 -1.94
CA GLU A 87 -11.45 -11.40 -3.16
C GLU A 87 -9.95 -11.12 -3.28
N ILE A 88 -9.51 -9.91 -2.92
CA ILE A 88 -8.09 -9.54 -2.92
C ILE A 88 -7.32 -10.28 -1.82
N LEU A 89 -7.86 -10.35 -0.60
CA LEU A 89 -7.24 -11.12 0.48
C LEU A 89 -7.09 -12.60 0.08
N SER A 90 -8.13 -13.20 -0.51
CA SER A 90 -8.09 -14.59 -0.99
C SER A 90 -7.02 -14.80 -2.09
N LYS A 91 -6.93 -13.89 -3.06
CA LYS A 91 -5.87 -13.90 -4.11
C LYS A 91 -4.47 -13.72 -3.53
N ALA A 92 -4.30 -12.87 -2.52
CA ALA A 92 -3.04 -12.66 -1.82
C ALA A 92 -2.62 -13.91 -1.03
N CYS A 93 -3.51 -14.45 -0.20
CA CYS A 93 -3.29 -15.70 0.54
C CYS A 93 -2.95 -16.87 -0.38
N GLY A 94 -3.76 -17.12 -1.42
CA GLY A 94 -3.49 -18.18 -2.40
C GLY A 94 -2.30 -17.92 -3.35
N THR A 95 -1.70 -16.74 -3.30
CA THR A 95 -0.41 -16.42 -3.94
C THR A 95 0.76 -16.72 -3.00
N MET A 96 0.62 -16.45 -1.70
CA MET A 96 1.62 -16.79 -0.67
C MET A 96 1.85 -18.31 -0.57
N SER A 97 0.84 -19.12 -0.86
CA SER A 97 0.91 -20.59 -0.86
C SER A 97 1.63 -21.22 -2.07
N ARG A 98 2.37 -20.44 -2.88
CA ARG A 98 3.05 -20.92 -4.09
C ARG A 98 4.56 -20.65 -4.00
N ASP A 99 5.40 -21.56 -4.49
CA ASP A 99 6.87 -21.60 -4.33
C ASP A 99 7.68 -20.38 -4.81
N THR A 100 7.04 -19.34 -5.34
CA THR A 100 7.71 -18.16 -5.87
C THR A 100 7.76 -17.07 -4.80
N LYS A 101 8.94 -16.45 -4.62
CA LYS A 101 9.15 -15.39 -3.62
C LYS A 101 8.37 -14.14 -4.02
N HIS A 102 7.36 -13.78 -3.24
CA HIS A 102 6.59 -12.55 -3.47
C HIS A 102 6.72 -11.58 -2.30
N VAL A 103 6.95 -10.31 -2.61
CA VAL A 103 6.44 -9.19 -1.82
C VAL A 103 5.03 -8.91 -2.34
N ILE A 104 4.01 -9.16 -1.53
CA ILE A 104 2.63 -8.81 -1.86
C ILE A 104 2.29 -7.52 -1.13
N VAL A 105 2.06 -6.45 -1.88
CA VAL A 105 1.57 -5.17 -1.31
C VAL A 105 0.08 -5.05 -1.62
N CYS A 106 -0.75 -4.94 -0.59
CA CYS A 106 -2.12 -4.47 -0.75
C CYS A 106 -2.19 -2.93 -0.73
N ASP A 107 -3.28 -2.33 -1.19
CA ASP A 107 -3.48 -0.85 -1.15
C ASP A 107 -3.61 -0.37 0.30
N ALA A 108 -2.45 0.03 0.81
CA ALA A 108 -2.15 -0.12 2.22
C ALA A 108 -0.85 0.59 2.65
N LEU A 109 -0.33 1.46 1.79
CA LEU A 109 0.65 2.48 2.10
C LEU A 109 0.27 3.73 1.31
N ALA A 110 0.96 4.85 1.45
CA ALA A 110 0.74 5.92 0.48
C ALA A 110 1.21 5.47 -0.90
N LEU A 111 0.53 5.88 -1.97
CA LEU A 111 0.79 5.33 -3.29
C LEU A 111 2.27 5.42 -3.71
N HIS A 112 2.97 6.49 -3.33
CA HIS A 112 4.41 6.65 -3.58
C HIS A 112 5.29 5.61 -2.85
N ASP A 113 4.91 5.16 -1.65
CA ASP A 113 5.55 4.05 -0.94
C ASP A 113 5.33 2.71 -1.68
N ILE A 114 4.12 2.46 -2.20
CA ILE A 114 3.81 1.26 -2.99
C ILE A 114 4.66 1.24 -4.27
N LEU A 115 4.81 2.39 -4.93
CA LEU A 115 5.69 2.56 -6.09
C LEU A 115 7.16 2.29 -5.72
N PHE A 116 7.62 2.78 -4.56
CA PHE A 116 9.00 2.59 -4.12
C PHE A 116 9.31 1.15 -3.69
N ILE A 117 8.39 0.45 -3.02
CA ILE A 117 8.53 -1.00 -2.78
C ILE A 117 8.57 -1.75 -4.12
N THR A 118 7.72 -1.38 -5.07
CA THR A 118 7.73 -1.98 -6.42
C THR A 118 9.06 -1.73 -7.14
N TYR A 119 9.67 -0.54 -6.98
CA TYR A 119 11.01 -0.23 -7.47
C TYR A 119 12.10 -1.10 -6.81
N GLU A 120 12.04 -1.29 -5.48
CA GLU A 120 13.07 -2.01 -4.72
C GLU A 120 13.02 -3.55 -4.87
N PHE A 121 11.89 -4.12 -5.30
CA PHE A 121 11.68 -5.58 -5.38
C PHE A 121 11.25 -6.13 -6.75
N GLU A 122 10.93 -5.27 -7.74
CA GLU A 122 10.71 -5.61 -9.16
C GLU A 122 9.87 -6.88 -9.42
N GLU A 123 10.43 -7.88 -10.13
CA GLU A 123 9.80 -9.14 -10.56
C GLU A 123 9.30 -10.00 -9.40
N LYS A 124 9.84 -9.77 -8.19
CA LYS A 124 9.37 -10.41 -6.94
C LYS A 124 8.18 -9.69 -6.33
N THR A 125 7.65 -8.61 -6.94
CA THR A 125 6.55 -7.81 -6.39
C THR A 125 5.21 -8.14 -7.05
N ARG A 126 4.29 -8.69 -6.27
CA ARG A 126 2.87 -8.73 -6.60
C ARG A 126 2.17 -7.60 -5.85
N THR A 127 1.18 -6.99 -6.49
CA THR A 127 0.50 -5.81 -5.96
C THR A 127 -0.97 -6.00 -6.22
N PHE A 128 -1.78 -5.93 -5.19
CA PHE A 128 -3.22 -6.15 -5.28
C PHE A 128 -3.93 -5.00 -4.57
N LEU A 129 -4.40 -4.00 -5.32
CA LEU A 129 -5.06 -2.87 -4.68
C LEU A 129 -6.47 -3.24 -4.20
N THR A 130 -6.89 -2.63 -3.09
CA THR A 130 -8.15 -2.89 -2.41
C THR A 130 -8.62 -1.69 -1.61
N PHE A 131 -9.93 -1.46 -1.53
CA PHE A 131 -10.44 -0.33 -0.77
C PHE A 131 -10.83 -0.71 0.64
N ASN A 132 -10.47 0.14 1.60
CA ASN A 132 -11.10 0.14 2.91
C ASN A 132 -12.36 1.04 2.87
N PRO A 133 -13.56 0.48 3.08
CA PRO A 133 -14.80 1.24 3.01
C PRO A 133 -15.26 1.91 4.31
N GLY A 134 -14.58 1.71 5.45
CA GLY A 134 -15.20 1.98 6.76
C GLY A 134 -14.34 2.59 7.87
N GLY A 135 -13.03 2.75 7.68
CA GLY A 135 -12.09 3.16 8.75
C GLY A 135 -11.79 2.06 9.78
N LYS A 136 -10.61 2.13 10.43
CA LYS A 136 -9.95 1.09 11.27
C LYS A 136 -10.87 -0.07 11.69
N THR A 137 -11.72 0.13 12.69
CA THR A 137 -12.51 -0.94 13.33
C THR A 137 -13.50 -1.62 12.38
N ARG A 138 -14.21 -0.83 11.54
CA ARG A 138 -15.23 -1.38 10.64
C ARG A 138 -14.63 -2.25 9.54
N THR A 139 -13.41 -1.95 9.10
CA THR A 139 -12.67 -2.79 8.13
C THR A 139 -12.37 -4.16 8.71
N TYR A 140 -11.85 -4.21 9.93
CA TYR A 140 -11.47 -5.45 10.61
C TYR A 140 -12.69 -6.32 10.91
N GLU A 141 -13.76 -5.70 11.42
CA GLU A 141 -15.05 -6.36 11.58
C GLU A 141 -15.56 -6.94 10.25
N TYR A 142 -15.50 -6.16 9.16
CA TYR A 142 -15.93 -6.61 7.85
C TYR A 142 -15.11 -7.81 7.37
N LEU A 143 -13.78 -7.71 7.42
CA LEU A 143 -12.84 -8.76 7.02
C LEU A 143 -13.14 -10.08 7.75
N ILE A 144 -13.25 -10.02 9.07
CA ILE A 144 -13.51 -11.19 9.92
C ILE A 144 -14.89 -11.81 9.64
N LYS A 145 -15.93 -10.98 9.50
CA LYS A 145 -17.31 -11.47 9.30
C LYS A 145 -17.52 -12.06 7.89
N ASN A 146 -16.81 -11.56 6.88
CA ASN A 146 -17.13 -11.82 5.48
C ASN A 146 -16.08 -12.63 4.71
N CYS A 147 -14.78 -12.48 5.00
CA CYS A 147 -13.74 -13.16 4.25
C CYS A 147 -13.58 -14.60 4.71
N HIS A 148 -13.58 -15.53 3.77
CA HIS A 148 -13.58 -16.98 4.03
C HIS A 148 -12.36 -17.41 4.86
N GLU A 149 -11.22 -16.79 4.59
CA GLU A 149 -9.92 -16.97 5.25
C GLU A 149 -9.97 -16.69 6.77
N LEU A 150 -10.97 -15.92 7.24
CA LEU A 150 -11.06 -15.40 8.62
C LEU A 150 -12.32 -15.83 9.37
N LYS A 151 -13.35 -16.34 8.67
CA LYS A 151 -14.65 -16.73 9.27
C LYS A 151 -14.54 -17.72 10.43
N GLY A 152 -13.55 -18.60 10.43
CA GLY A 152 -13.33 -19.58 11.50
C GLY A 152 -12.65 -19.03 12.76
N PHE A 153 -12.17 -17.79 12.75
CA PHE A 153 -11.33 -17.26 13.83
C PHE A 153 -12.11 -16.68 15.01
N VAL A 154 -13.28 -16.09 14.72
CA VAL A 154 -14.02 -15.25 15.69
C VAL A 154 -15.24 -15.95 16.28
N THR A 155 -15.57 -17.16 15.84
CA THR A 155 -16.56 -18.03 16.51
C THR A 155 -16.23 -18.33 17.98
N TYR A 156 -15.00 -18.05 18.41
CA TYR A 156 -14.50 -18.20 19.79
C TYR A 156 -14.01 -16.88 20.41
N TYR A 157 -14.11 -15.73 19.73
CA TYR A 157 -13.52 -14.47 20.20
C TYR A 157 -14.61 -13.49 20.67
N GLY A 158 -14.78 -13.39 21.99
CA GLY A 158 -15.72 -12.46 22.63
C GLY A 158 -15.17 -11.05 22.92
N GLY A 159 -13.98 -10.73 22.41
CA GLY A 159 -13.31 -9.44 22.63
C GLY A 159 -13.41 -8.46 21.45
N GLU A 160 -12.84 -7.28 21.62
CA GLU A 160 -12.77 -6.26 20.56
C GLU A 160 -11.94 -6.72 19.36
N ILE A 161 -12.43 -6.44 18.16
CA ILE A 161 -11.76 -6.80 16.91
C ILE A 161 -10.66 -5.75 16.61
N THR A 162 -9.40 -6.17 16.76
CA THR A 162 -8.21 -5.33 16.58
C THR A 162 -7.40 -5.72 15.34
N LEU A 163 -6.51 -4.82 14.90
CA LEU A 163 -5.53 -5.13 13.85
C LEU A 163 -4.70 -6.37 14.16
N ASN A 164 -4.22 -6.50 15.41
CA ASN A 164 -3.40 -7.63 15.83
C ASN A 164 -4.16 -8.95 15.65
N LEU A 165 -5.46 -8.97 15.97
CA LEU A 165 -6.32 -10.14 15.77
C LEU A 165 -6.46 -10.49 14.28
N VAL A 166 -6.73 -9.51 13.40
CA VAL A 166 -6.83 -9.73 11.96
C VAL A 166 -5.51 -10.24 11.38
N GLY A 167 -4.39 -9.61 11.73
CA GLY A 167 -3.07 -9.99 11.23
C GLY A 167 -2.64 -11.39 11.68
N GLN A 168 -2.91 -11.75 12.94
CA GLN A 168 -2.72 -13.12 13.44
C GLN A 168 -3.65 -14.13 12.75
N ALA A 169 -4.89 -13.73 12.46
CA ALA A 169 -5.85 -14.60 11.77
C ALA A 169 -5.45 -14.90 10.32
N ILE A 170 -5.00 -13.87 9.59
CA ILE A 170 -4.43 -14.02 8.23
C ILE A 170 -3.15 -14.87 8.27
N ALA A 171 -2.25 -14.60 9.22
CA ALA A 171 -1.02 -15.37 9.34
C ALA A 171 -1.29 -16.87 9.58
N LYS A 172 -2.16 -17.20 10.55
CA LYS A 172 -2.52 -18.59 10.85
C LYS A 172 -3.23 -19.27 9.68
N SER A 173 -4.09 -18.57 8.91
CA SER A 173 -4.84 -19.18 7.80
C SER A 173 -3.94 -19.59 6.62
N ILE A 174 -2.72 -19.06 6.53
CA ILE A 174 -1.71 -19.43 5.52
C ILE A 174 -0.44 -20.08 6.11
N GLY A 175 -0.44 -20.47 7.38
CA GLY A 175 0.72 -21.09 8.04
C GLY A 175 1.92 -20.16 8.29
N ALA A 176 1.69 -18.85 8.30
CA ALA A 176 2.70 -17.81 8.42
C ALA A 176 2.86 -17.24 9.84
N SER A 177 3.88 -16.40 10.00
CA SER A 177 4.09 -15.53 11.16
C SER A 177 3.56 -14.11 10.92
N TYR A 178 3.27 -13.38 12.00
CA TYR A 178 2.78 -11.99 11.98
C TYR A 178 3.77 -11.05 12.69
N GLU A 179 4.06 -9.90 12.08
CA GLU A 179 4.94 -8.85 12.59
C GLU A 179 4.29 -7.47 12.34
N LYS A 180 4.07 -6.66 13.38
CA LYS A 180 3.48 -5.31 13.24
C LYS A 180 4.57 -4.28 12.92
N TYR A 181 4.33 -3.38 11.95
CA TYR A 181 5.25 -2.28 11.62
C TYR A 181 4.59 -0.92 11.85
N ASP A 182 4.58 -0.46 13.09
CA ASP A 182 3.82 0.72 13.53
C ASP A 182 4.50 2.07 13.26
N LYS A 183 5.62 2.12 12.52
CA LYS A 183 6.38 3.37 12.35
C LYS A 183 5.67 4.44 11.54
N PHE A 184 4.82 4.06 10.57
CA PHE A 184 3.97 5.03 9.86
C PHE A 184 2.88 5.62 10.76
N ASP A 185 2.19 4.80 11.56
CA ASP A 185 1.21 5.24 12.58
C ASP A 185 1.84 6.26 13.53
N ARG A 186 3.01 5.92 14.08
CA ARG A 186 3.81 6.83 14.92
C ARG A 186 4.24 8.10 14.19
N LEU A 187 4.62 8.01 12.91
CA LEU A 187 5.07 9.17 12.15
C LEU A 187 3.91 10.14 11.94
N VAL A 188 2.76 9.68 11.47
CA VAL A 188 1.58 10.53 11.25
C VAL A 188 1.12 11.20 12.55
N HIS A 189 1.21 10.50 13.68
CA HIS A 189 0.91 11.06 14.99
C HIS A 189 1.97 12.04 15.55
N SER A 190 3.20 12.10 15.01
CA SER A 190 4.31 12.87 15.59
C SER A 190 4.94 13.93 14.67
N ILE A 191 4.80 13.81 13.35
CA ILE A 191 5.45 14.68 12.35
C ILE A 191 4.97 16.14 12.41
N GLY A 192 3.71 16.38 12.79
CA GLY A 192 3.12 17.73 12.80
C GLY A 192 3.13 18.40 11.42
N SER A 193 3.14 19.73 11.38
CA SER A 193 3.33 20.51 10.15
C SER A 193 4.81 20.59 9.79
N GLN A 194 5.12 20.45 8.50
CA GLN A 194 6.49 20.53 7.99
C GLN A 194 6.72 21.88 7.31
N ASN A 195 7.92 22.44 7.46
CA ASN A 195 8.27 23.75 6.91
C ASN A 195 8.45 23.72 5.39
N ASP A 196 8.87 22.57 4.85
CA ASP A 196 9.17 22.36 3.44
C ASP A 196 9.02 20.89 3.03
N PHE A 197 9.05 20.66 1.72
CA PHE A 197 8.91 19.34 1.11
C PHE A 197 10.07 18.39 1.46
N GLU A 198 11.26 18.92 1.72
CA GLU A 198 12.45 18.11 1.99
C GLU A 198 12.45 17.53 3.41
N SER A 199 11.89 18.27 4.37
CA SER A 199 11.68 17.82 5.75
C SER A 199 10.61 16.71 5.81
N LEU A 200 9.53 16.85 5.01
CA LEU A 200 8.54 15.80 4.82
C LEU A 200 9.16 14.56 4.13
N LEU A 201 9.91 14.76 3.04
CA LEU A 201 10.60 13.70 2.32
C LEU A 201 11.53 12.90 3.23
N GLU A 202 12.37 13.58 4.02
CA GLU A 202 13.29 12.95 4.98
C GLU A 202 12.54 12.04 5.96
N SER A 203 11.47 12.58 6.54
CA SER A 203 10.65 11.90 7.53
C SER A 203 9.99 10.63 6.96
N LEU A 204 9.43 10.73 5.75
CA LEU A 204 8.82 9.61 5.04
C LEU A 204 9.85 8.57 4.55
N TYR A 205 10.95 9.04 3.94
CA TYR A 205 12.00 8.18 3.37
C TYR A 205 12.62 7.26 4.42
N ASN A 206 12.93 7.80 5.61
CA ASN A 206 13.51 7.01 6.70
C ASN A 206 12.59 5.87 7.16
N VAL A 207 11.28 6.08 7.17
CA VAL A 207 10.31 5.06 7.57
C VAL A 207 10.09 3.99 6.50
N ILE A 208 10.08 4.36 5.21
CA ILE A 208 9.95 3.37 4.12
C ILE A 208 11.25 2.60 3.87
N GLU A 209 12.43 3.23 3.99
CA GLU A 209 13.72 2.56 3.81
C GLU A 209 13.91 1.45 4.85
N GLU A 210 13.52 1.68 6.11
CA GLU A 210 13.56 0.65 7.14
C GLU A 210 12.60 -0.51 6.85
N LEU A 211 11.37 -0.23 6.37
CA LEU A 211 10.45 -1.28 5.94
C LEU A 211 11.03 -2.11 4.79
N VAL A 212 11.60 -1.45 3.77
CA VAL A 212 12.31 -2.11 2.66
C VAL A 212 13.47 -2.96 3.18
N ALA A 213 14.26 -2.47 4.13
CA ALA A 213 15.36 -3.23 4.73
C ALA A 213 14.86 -4.48 5.50
N ILE A 214 13.74 -4.37 6.20
CA ILE A 214 13.09 -5.52 6.87
C ILE A 214 12.60 -6.54 5.82
N VAL A 215 11.81 -6.11 4.83
CA VAL A 215 11.27 -6.98 3.77
C VAL A 215 12.40 -7.68 3.00
N ARG A 216 13.49 -6.96 2.68
CA ARG A 216 14.66 -7.53 2.00
C ARG A 216 15.30 -8.65 2.79
N ARG A 217 15.55 -8.46 4.10
CA ARG A 217 16.09 -9.53 4.97
C ARG A 217 15.20 -10.78 4.98
N ARG A 218 13.87 -10.64 4.93
CA ARG A 218 12.94 -11.78 4.84
C ARG A 218 13.02 -12.49 3.48
N ILE A 219 13.01 -11.75 2.37
CA ILE A 219 13.11 -12.30 0.99
C ILE A 219 14.44 -13.04 0.78
N ASP A 220 15.54 -12.47 1.29
CA ASP A 220 16.88 -13.06 1.22
C ASP A 220 16.94 -14.35 2.07
N ALA A 221 16.30 -14.36 3.24
CA ALA A 221 16.13 -15.54 4.09
C ALA A 221 15.06 -16.55 3.59
N ASN A 222 14.64 -16.46 2.33
CA ASN A 222 13.71 -17.40 1.67
C ASN A 222 12.25 -17.37 2.14
N PHE A 223 11.81 -16.27 2.75
CA PHE A 223 10.40 -16.04 3.06
C PHE A 223 9.68 -15.29 1.93
N SER A 224 8.39 -15.55 1.76
CA SER A 224 7.48 -14.62 1.07
C SER A 224 6.86 -13.67 2.09
N VAL A 225 6.62 -12.42 1.68
CA VAL A 225 6.17 -11.34 2.57
C VAL A 225 4.91 -10.70 2.02
N LEU A 226 3.83 -10.77 2.78
CA LEU A 226 2.58 -10.08 2.53
C LEU A 226 2.55 -8.83 3.42
N VAL A 227 2.71 -7.65 2.81
CA VAL A 227 2.54 -6.35 3.44
C VAL A 227 1.06 -5.97 3.32
N LEU A 228 0.36 -6.12 4.43
CA LEU A 228 -0.99 -5.63 4.65
C LEU A 228 -0.94 -4.44 5.59
N ALA A 229 -2.06 -3.76 5.78
CA ALA A 229 -2.05 -2.50 6.49
C ALA A 229 -3.46 -2.12 7.00
N ASP A 230 -3.56 -1.08 7.83
CA ASP A 230 -4.64 -0.87 8.80
C ASP A 230 -5.31 0.53 8.79
N HIS A 231 -4.58 1.63 8.53
CA HIS A 231 -5.14 2.97 8.21
C HIS A 231 -4.12 3.85 7.47
N GLY A 232 -4.49 4.39 6.30
CA GLY A 232 -3.54 5.08 5.45
C GLY A 232 -3.08 6.43 6.01
N TYR A 233 -2.19 7.08 5.26
CA TYR A 233 -1.99 8.52 5.42
C TYR A 233 -2.14 9.28 4.11
N ASP A 234 -2.81 10.42 4.23
CA ASP A 234 -2.92 11.46 3.22
C ASP A 234 -1.94 12.60 3.57
N ILE A 235 -1.66 13.48 2.61
CA ILE A 235 -0.75 14.62 2.79
C ILE A 235 -1.54 15.90 2.56
N ASN A 236 -1.63 16.77 3.57
CA ASN A 236 -2.15 18.12 3.35
C ASN A 236 -1.11 18.92 2.53
N PRO A 237 -1.41 19.35 1.30
CA PRO A 237 -0.41 19.98 0.44
C PRO A 237 -0.04 21.41 0.86
N GLN A 238 -0.84 22.06 1.72
CA GLN A 238 -0.58 23.44 2.18
C GLN A 238 0.28 23.48 3.46
N THR A 239 0.11 22.52 4.37
CA THR A 239 0.80 22.46 5.67
C THR A 239 1.81 21.32 5.77
N LEU A 240 1.86 20.45 4.75
CA LEU A 240 2.71 19.26 4.67
C LEU A 240 2.57 18.32 5.90
N THR A 241 1.40 18.35 6.54
CA THR A 241 1.01 17.43 7.61
C THR A 241 0.50 16.13 7.03
N LEU A 242 0.78 15.01 7.71
CA LEU A 242 0.13 13.74 7.42
C LEU A 242 -1.21 13.62 8.16
N THR A 243 -2.21 12.99 7.55
CA THR A 243 -3.52 12.74 8.20
C THR A 243 -4.04 11.33 7.91
N HIS A 244 -4.78 10.74 8.85
CA HIS A 244 -5.37 9.41 8.71
C HIS A 244 -6.78 9.39 8.10
N GLN A 245 -7.27 10.53 7.63
CA GLN A 245 -8.64 10.66 7.14
C GLN A 245 -8.66 10.96 5.64
N TRP A 246 -9.36 10.07 4.92
CA TRP A 246 -9.94 10.41 3.63
C TRP A 246 -10.95 11.54 3.83
N ASP A 247 -10.75 12.68 3.15
CA ASP A 247 -11.77 13.71 3.00
C ASP A 247 -12.64 13.38 1.76
N PRO A 248 -13.91 12.96 1.93
CA PRO A 248 -14.80 12.68 0.79
C PRO A 248 -15.28 13.94 0.04
N GLY A 249 -15.05 15.14 0.58
CA GLY A 249 -15.30 16.44 -0.07
C GLY A 249 -14.04 17.07 -0.69
N GLY A 250 -12.85 16.58 -0.34
CA GLY A 250 -11.55 17.10 -0.74
C GLY A 250 -10.86 16.29 -1.86
N GLN A 251 -9.72 16.79 -2.33
CA GLN A 251 -8.97 16.19 -3.43
C GLN A 251 -8.28 14.87 -3.01
N GLY A 252 -8.65 13.78 -3.67
CA GLY A 252 -7.81 12.61 -3.95
C GLY A 252 -7.12 11.90 -2.78
N CYS A 253 -7.54 10.67 -2.47
CA CYS A 253 -6.92 9.89 -1.41
C CYS A 253 -5.61 9.20 -1.87
N LEU A 254 -4.54 9.34 -1.09
CA LEU A 254 -3.25 8.65 -1.35
C LEU A 254 -3.10 7.29 -0.69
N SER A 255 -3.89 6.99 0.33
CA SER A 255 -3.70 5.81 1.16
C SER A 255 -4.93 5.53 2.01
N ILE A 256 -5.42 4.30 2.02
CA ILE A 256 -6.55 3.93 2.91
C ILE A 256 -6.14 3.02 4.08
N LEU A 257 -4.94 2.41 4.06
CA LEU A 257 -4.43 1.47 5.10
C LEU A 257 -2.88 1.70 5.38
N ALA A 258 -2.30 1.32 6.55
CA ALA A 258 -0.84 1.44 6.93
C ALA A 258 -0.28 0.30 7.87
N PRO A 259 1.03 -0.04 7.84
CA PRO A 259 1.52 -1.43 7.65
C PRO A 259 1.66 -2.43 8.82
N PHE A 260 1.55 -3.70 8.43
CA PHE A 260 2.00 -4.90 9.12
C PHE A 260 2.42 -5.97 8.11
N MET A 261 3.30 -6.88 8.53
CA MET A 261 3.85 -7.94 7.70
C MET A 261 3.30 -9.30 8.13
N VAL A 262 2.92 -10.10 7.14
CA VAL A 262 2.68 -11.54 7.28
C VAL A 262 3.76 -12.27 6.50
N VAL A 263 4.50 -13.15 7.16
CA VAL A 263 5.75 -13.72 6.63
C VAL A 263 5.67 -15.24 6.67
N THR A 264 5.67 -15.88 5.49
CA THR A 264 5.64 -17.34 5.32
C THR A 264 6.98 -17.87 4.84
N GLN A 265 7.40 -19.03 5.33
CA GLN A 265 8.62 -19.69 4.86
C GLN A 265 8.29 -20.50 3.61
N ASN A 266 9.02 -20.29 2.51
CA ASN A 266 8.95 -21.20 1.39
C ASN A 266 9.84 -22.41 1.73
N ASP A 267 9.21 -23.51 2.15
CA ASP A 267 9.92 -24.77 2.37
C ASP A 267 10.51 -25.28 1.05
N ARG A 268 11.74 -25.78 1.11
CA ARG A 268 12.37 -26.43 -0.06
C ARG A 268 11.81 -27.83 -0.20
N VAL A 269 11.06 -28.06 -1.27
CA VAL A 269 10.88 -29.39 -1.87
C VAL A 269 12.13 -29.75 -2.66
#